data_AF-A0A6B0UZB1-F1
#
_entry.id   AF-A0A6B0UZB1-F1
#
_cell.length_a   1.000
_cell.length_b   1.000
_cell.length_c   1.000
_cell.angle_alpha   90.00
_cell.angle_beta   90.00
_cell.angle_gamma   90.00
#
_symmetry.space_group_name_H-M   'P 1'
#
loop_
_entity.id
_entity.type
_entity.pdbx_description
1 polymer ?
#
loop_
_entity_poly.entity_id
_entity_poly.type
_entity_poly.pdbx_seq_one_letter_code
_entity_poly.pdbx_strand_id
1 'polypeptide(L)'
;MVFGSFLFSFFTHRWLCWVGLAQQGFCSHLRPSVLLSAMAATKRQHRALTLEKKIEFINDFGSGCFTKTALATKYAIPKSSLTRILHDKEKLRSAFSSTQFGPKRMRLRLPEHEELEKCLVLWLRRARSENLPVTGPIICAKAEELLSIFTCWCFNLAFNIFSVPALHTLSK
;
A
#
# COMPACT_ATOMS: atom_id res chain seq x y z
N MET A 1 -43.85 9.64 -33.18
CA MET A 1 -43.44 9.23 -31.81
C MET A 1 -43.57 7.71 -31.74
N VAL A 2 -42.61 6.86 -31.38
CA VAL A 2 -41.17 6.91 -31.09
C VAL A 2 -40.68 5.48 -31.35
N PHE A 3 -39.59 5.36 -32.12
CA PHE A 3 -38.53 4.36 -32.14
C PHE A 3 -38.84 2.86 -31.91
N GLY A 4 -38.69 2.10 -33.00
CA GLY A 4 -38.39 0.68 -32.98
C GLY A 4 -36.89 0.41 -33.19
N SER A 5 -36.32 -0.31 -32.23
CA SER A 5 -35.48 -1.52 -32.39
C SER A 5 -34.11 -1.48 -33.10
N PHE A 6 -33.11 -1.92 -32.32
CA PHE A 6 -32.19 -3.04 -32.59
C PHE A 6 -30.87 -2.86 -33.39
N LEU A 7 -29.83 -3.44 -32.78
CA LEU A 7 -28.58 -4.01 -33.32
C LEU A 7 -27.52 -3.03 -33.87
N PHE A 8 -26.38 -2.82 -33.20
CA PHE A 8 -25.23 -3.71 -32.94
C PHE A 8 -24.32 -3.93 -34.16
N SER A 9 -23.10 -3.42 -34.01
CA SER A 9 -21.85 -3.79 -34.68
C SER A 9 -21.53 -3.30 -36.10
N PHE A 10 -20.22 -3.26 -36.33
CA PHE A 10 -19.47 -3.02 -37.56
C PHE A 10 -19.26 -1.56 -37.98
N PHE A 11 -18.12 -0.99 -37.58
CA PHE A 11 -17.29 -0.27 -38.56
C PHE A 11 -15.80 -0.37 -38.22
N THR A 12 -15.30 -1.61 -38.27
CA THR A 12 -13.93 -1.86 -38.72
C THR A 12 -13.87 -1.57 -40.22
N HIS A 13 -13.10 -0.55 -40.61
CA HIS A 13 -12.34 -0.42 -41.89
C HIS A 13 -12.19 1.06 -42.29
N ARG A 14 -11.11 1.70 -41.83
CA ARG A 14 -10.43 2.75 -42.60
C ARG A 14 -8.92 2.74 -42.32
N TRP A 15 -8.34 1.54 -42.37
CA TRP A 15 -6.94 1.38 -42.72
C TRP A 15 -6.89 1.29 -44.25
N LEU A 16 -6.26 2.28 -44.90
CA LEU A 16 -5.63 2.28 -46.22
C LEU A 16 -5.61 3.72 -46.78
N CYS A 17 -4.61 4.50 -46.38
CA CYS A 17 -3.97 5.49 -47.26
C CYS A 17 -2.65 5.92 -46.63
N TRP A 18 -1.64 5.04 -46.74
CA TRP A 18 -0.24 5.35 -46.44
C TRP A 18 0.60 4.79 -47.57
N VAL A 19 0.69 5.56 -48.66
CA VAL A 19 1.69 5.37 -49.73
C VAL A 19 2.01 6.75 -50.31
N GLY A 20 3.29 7.13 -50.29
CA GLY A 20 3.88 7.87 -51.41
C GLY A 20 4.30 9.34 -51.20
N LEU A 21 5.54 9.50 -50.70
CA LEU A 21 6.64 10.35 -51.20
C LEU A 21 6.53 11.88 -51.40
N ALA A 22 7.73 12.47 -51.21
CA ALA A 22 8.30 13.64 -51.91
C ALA A 22 8.23 15.01 -51.22
N GLN A 23 9.16 15.19 -50.28
CA GLN A 23 10.29 16.14 -50.35
C GLN A 23 10.15 17.48 -51.12
N GLN A 24 10.50 18.53 -50.35
CA GLN A 24 11.18 19.80 -50.67
C GLN A 24 10.32 21.02 -51.05
N GLY A 25 10.56 22.11 -50.30
CA GLY A 25 10.22 23.46 -50.75
C GLY A 25 9.92 24.45 -49.61
N PHE A 26 10.96 25.10 -49.11
CA PHE A 26 11.00 26.48 -48.58
C PHE A 26 9.73 27.09 -47.94
N CYS A 27 9.84 27.38 -46.64
CA CYS A 27 9.32 28.67 -46.12
C CYS A 27 10.28 29.17 -45.04
N SER A 28 11.33 29.85 -45.51
CA SER A 28 12.12 30.78 -44.72
C SER A 28 11.22 31.94 -44.29
N HIS A 29 10.55 31.79 -43.16
CA HIS A 29 10.13 32.95 -42.38
C HIS A 29 10.29 32.65 -40.90
N LEU A 30 11.45 33.09 -40.38
CA LEU A 30 11.66 33.27 -38.96
C LEU A 30 10.57 34.18 -38.41
N ARG A 31 9.68 33.63 -37.58
CA ARG A 31 9.16 34.36 -36.43
C ARG A 31 10.05 33.99 -35.24
N PRO A 32 10.94 34.89 -34.78
CA PRO A 32 11.63 34.69 -33.52
C PRO A 32 10.65 34.88 -32.37
N SER A 33 10.90 34.16 -31.26
CA SER A 33 10.25 34.33 -29.94
C SER A 33 8.97 33.51 -29.64
N VAL A 34 8.99 32.18 -29.80
CA VAL A 34 8.35 31.26 -28.82
C VAL A 34 9.08 29.91 -28.78
N LEU A 35 10.41 29.91 -28.65
CA LEU A 35 11.21 28.68 -28.46
C LEU A 35 12.05 28.79 -27.18
N LEU A 36 11.40 28.91 -26.02
CA LEU A 36 11.97 28.40 -24.76
C LEU A 36 10.92 28.34 -23.64
N SER A 37 10.13 27.27 -23.58
CA SER A 37 9.70 26.73 -22.27
C SER A 37 9.02 25.36 -22.39
N ALA A 38 9.61 24.44 -23.15
CA ALA A 38 9.41 23.03 -22.85
C ALA A 38 10.32 22.69 -21.65
N MET A 39 9.97 23.24 -20.48
CA MET A 39 10.57 22.82 -19.23
C MET A 39 10.17 21.37 -19.06
N ALA A 40 11.14 20.45 -19.15
CA ALA A 40 10.94 19.06 -18.79
C ALA A 40 10.25 19.02 -17.44
N ALA A 41 8.99 18.57 -17.42
CA ALA A 41 8.24 18.41 -16.18
C ALA A 41 8.93 17.30 -15.38
N THR A 42 9.92 17.65 -14.57
CA THR A 42 10.60 16.69 -13.71
C THR A 42 9.58 16.16 -12.73
N LYS A 43 9.12 14.92 -12.95
CA LYS A 43 8.19 14.24 -12.06
C LYS A 43 8.75 14.33 -10.65
N ARG A 44 8.06 15.06 -9.76
CA ARG A 44 8.49 15.23 -8.37
C ARG A 44 8.69 13.84 -7.76
N GLN A 45 9.89 13.58 -7.25
CA GLN A 45 10.17 12.32 -6.58
C GLN A 45 9.26 12.18 -5.35
N HIS A 46 8.58 11.03 -5.26
CA HIS A 46 7.72 10.74 -4.12
C HIS A 46 8.58 10.37 -2.92
N ARG A 47 8.51 11.19 -1.86
CA ARG A 47 9.17 10.91 -0.58
C ARG A 47 8.15 10.26 0.36
N ALA A 48 8.39 9.01 0.72
CA ALA A 48 7.65 8.38 1.80
C ALA A 48 8.00 9.08 3.13
N LEU A 49 7.04 9.16 4.05
CA LEU A 49 7.22 9.75 5.38
C LEU A 49 7.11 8.65 6.43
N THR A 50 7.96 8.73 7.46
CA THR A 50 7.92 7.82 8.61
C THR A 50 6.66 8.06 9.44
N LEU A 51 6.23 7.05 10.19
CA LEU A 51 5.08 7.13 11.09
C LEU A 51 5.27 8.25 12.11
N GLU A 52 6.45 8.32 12.72
CA GLU A 52 6.83 9.37 13.68
C GLU A 52 6.64 10.78 13.11
N LYS A 53 7.18 11.07 11.92
CA LYS A 53 7.03 12.39 11.28
C LYS A 53 5.58 12.74 10.98
N LYS A 54 4.74 11.75 10.66
CA LYS A 54 3.31 11.99 10.44
C LYS A 54 2.60 12.35 11.75
N ILE A 55 2.96 11.72 12.87
CA ILE A 55 2.41 12.03 14.20
C ILE A 55 2.88 13.39 14.69
N GLU A 56 4.17 13.70 14.55
CA GLU A 56 4.72 15.02 14.87
C GLU A 56 3.96 16.12 14.12
N PHE A 57 3.74 15.94 12.82
CA PHE A 57 2.94 16.86 12.02
C PHE A 57 1.49 16.98 12.53
N ILE A 58 0.83 15.89 12.93
CA ILE A 58 -0.54 15.92 13.47
C ILE A 58 -0.58 16.70 14.79
N ASN A 59 0.44 16.54 15.64
CA ASN A 59 0.54 17.24 16.92
C ASN A 59 0.79 18.74 16.70
N ASP A 60 1.71 19.10 15.81
CA ASP A 60 1.97 20.49 15.41
C ASP A 60 0.72 21.15 14.82
N PHE A 61 -0.02 20.44 13.96
CA PHE A 61 -1.28 20.95 13.42
C PHE A 61 -2.36 21.09 14.50
N GLY A 62 -2.41 20.16 15.46
CA GLY A 62 -3.33 20.19 16.60
C GLY A 62 -3.05 21.30 17.60
N SER A 63 -1.79 21.75 17.71
CA SER A 63 -1.40 22.87 18.58
C SER A 63 -1.98 24.22 18.14
N GLY A 64 -2.42 24.34 16.88
CA GLY A 64 -2.99 25.58 16.33
C GLY A 64 -1.96 26.66 15.98
N CYS A 65 -0.67 26.46 16.27
CA CYS A 65 0.37 27.47 16.04
C CYS A 65 0.77 27.62 14.57
N PHE A 66 0.52 26.62 13.73
CA PHE A 66 0.98 26.60 12.34
C PHE A 66 -0.16 26.41 11.34
N THR A 67 -0.14 27.20 10.27
CA THR A 67 -1.03 27.00 9.11
C THR A 67 -0.54 25.85 8.24
N LYS A 68 -1.44 25.29 7.40
CA LYS A 68 -1.08 24.21 6.44
C LYS A 68 0.04 24.62 5.49
N THR A 69 0.12 25.90 5.14
CA THR A 69 1.20 26.44 4.29
C THR A 69 2.53 26.50 5.03
N ALA A 70 2.54 26.97 6.29
CA ALA A 70 3.73 26.98 7.11
C ALA A 70 4.29 25.56 7.33
N LEU A 71 3.41 24.58 7.60
CA LEU A 71 3.83 23.18 7.77
C LEU A 71 4.33 22.55 6.45
N ALA A 72 3.73 22.90 5.32
CA ALA A 72 4.23 22.45 4.01
C ALA A 72 5.67 22.90 3.76
N THR A 73 6.00 24.12 4.15
CA THR A 73 7.37 24.67 4.06
C THR A 73 8.29 24.00 5.08
N LYS A 74 7.89 23.91 6.36
CA LYS A 74 8.68 23.30 7.44
C LYS A 74 9.09 21.86 7.14
N TYR A 75 8.14 21.05 6.66
CA TYR A 75 8.39 19.63 6.38
C TYR A 75 8.75 19.34 4.91
N ALA A 76 8.74 20.35 4.04
CA ALA A 76 8.92 20.23 2.59
C ALA A 76 7.96 19.22 1.91
N ILE A 77 6.74 19.11 2.43
CA ILE A 77 5.70 18.19 1.97
C ILE A 77 4.67 18.95 1.12
N PRO A 78 4.23 18.42 -0.04
CA PRO A 78 3.17 19.05 -0.82
C PRO A 78 1.84 19.09 -0.06
N LYS A 79 1.06 20.15 -0.25
CA LYS A 79 -0.22 20.38 0.44
C LYS A 79 -1.20 19.21 0.29
N SER A 80 -1.23 18.54 -0.87
CA SER A 80 -2.09 17.37 -1.12
C SER A 80 -1.78 16.20 -0.17
N SER A 81 -0.50 15.95 0.10
CA SER A 81 -0.08 14.94 1.08
C SER A 81 -0.45 15.32 2.50
N LEU A 82 -0.39 16.60 2.87
CA LEU A 82 -0.83 17.07 4.19
C LEU A 82 -2.31 16.81 4.42
N THR A 83 -3.15 17.10 3.42
CA THR A 83 -4.60 16.80 3.49
C THR A 83 -4.86 15.31 3.71
N ARG A 84 -4.13 14.44 2.99
CA ARG A 84 -4.20 12.98 3.16
C ARG A 84 -3.81 12.56 4.58
N ILE A 85 -2.72 13.09 5.12
CA ILE A 85 -2.24 12.78 6.47
C ILE A 85 -3.27 13.19 7.53
N LEU A 86 -3.89 14.37 7.38
CA LEU A 86 -4.94 14.84 8.30
C LEU A 86 -6.21 13.99 8.22
N HIS A 87 -6.59 13.52 7.03
CA HIS A 87 -7.71 12.60 6.85
C HIS A 87 -7.46 11.27 7.58
N ASP A 88 -6.25 10.72 7.46
CA ASP A 88 -5.89 9.43 8.05
C ASP A 88 -5.36 9.56 9.50
N LYS A 89 -5.60 10.69 10.18
CA LYS A 89 -5.03 11.01 11.52
C LYS A 89 -5.31 9.95 12.58
N GLU A 90 -6.52 9.40 12.59
CA GLU A 90 -6.93 8.44 13.62
C GLU A 90 -6.22 7.10 13.44
N LYS A 91 -6.11 6.64 12.18
CA LYS A 91 -5.37 5.44 11.81
C LYS A 91 -3.89 5.55 12.17
N LEU A 92 -3.31 6.75 12.01
CA LEU A 92 -1.92 7.00 12.36
C LEU A 92 -1.73 6.98 13.88
N ARG A 93 -2.63 7.62 14.64
CA ARG A 93 -2.60 7.60 16.11
C ARG A 93 -2.74 6.19 16.66
N SER A 94 -3.73 5.43 16.20
CA SER A 94 -3.93 4.05 16.66
C SER A 94 -2.73 3.16 16.34
N ALA A 95 -2.16 3.29 15.14
CA ALA A 95 -0.95 2.56 14.74
C ALA A 95 0.31 2.92 15.54
N PHE A 96 0.41 4.17 16.02
CA PHE A 96 1.52 4.61 16.86
C PHE A 96 1.34 4.14 18.31
N SER A 97 0.13 4.25 18.86
CA SER A 97 -0.17 3.82 20.23
C SER A 97 -0.10 2.30 20.41
N SER A 98 -0.50 1.52 19.40
CA SER A 98 -0.53 0.05 19.50
C SER A 98 0.86 -0.59 19.52
N THR A 99 1.94 0.18 19.28
CA THR A 99 3.34 -0.30 19.17
C THR A 99 3.55 -1.42 18.13
N GLN A 100 2.51 -1.78 17.37
CA GLN A 100 2.55 -2.81 16.32
C GLN A 100 3.53 -2.43 15.19
N PHE A 101 3.76 -1.13 15.00
CA PHE A 101 4.68 -0.61 14.00
C PHE A 101 5.80 0.19 14.66
N GLY A 102 7.03 -0.07 14.24
CA GLY A 102 8.17 0.75 14.66
C GLY A 102 8.07 2.20 14.14
N PRO A 103 8.66 3.18 14.86
CA PRO A 103 8.51 4.62 14.56
C PRO A 103 9.04 5.02 13.17
N LYS A 104 10.08 4.31 12.70
CA LYS A 104 10.70 4.51 11.38
C LYS A 104 9.89 3.91 10.22
N ARG A 105 8.84 3.12 10.49
CA ARG A 105 8.07 2.46 9.44
C ARG A 105 7.27 3.49 8.65
N MET A 106 7.24 3.34 7.32
CA MET A 106 6.61 4.31 6.42
C MET A 106 5.25 3.82 5.88
N ARG A 107 5.02 2.51 5.88
CA ARG A 107 3.82 1.84 5.37
C ARG A 107 3.16 0.99 6.46
N LEU A 108 1.89 1.27 6.71
CA LEU A 108 1.05 0.54 7.67
C LEU A 108 0.36 -0.62 6.94
N ARG A 109 1.12 -1.68 6.64
CA ARG A 109 0.56 -2.94 6.12
C ARG A 109 0.56 -3.95 7.27
N LEU A 110 -0.62 -4.49 7.55
CA LEU A 110 -0.82 -5.58 8.48
C LEU A 110 -0.48 -6.92 7.80
N PRO A 111 0.11 -7.87 8.54
CA PRO A 111 0.26 -9.24 8.09
C PRO A 111 -1.12 -9.91 7.97
N GLU A 112 -1.25 -10.87 7.05
CA GLU A 112 -2.49 -11.63 6.89
C GLU A 112 -2.62 -12.72 7.98
N HIS A 113 -1.47 -13.25 8.43
CA HIS A 113 -1.38 -14.25 9.50
C HIS A 113 -0.31 -13.82 10.52
N GLU A 114 -0.70 -12.98 11.47
CA GLU A 114 0.24 -12.38 12.44
C GLU A 114 0.98 -13.43 13.29
N GLU A 115 0.27 -14.42 13.82
CA GLU A 115 0.86 -15.45 14.68
C GLU A 115 1.81 -16.38 13.92
N LEU A 116 1.46 -16.74 12.68
CA LEU A 116 2.32 -17.51 11.80
C LEU A 116 3.64 -16.76 11.51
N GLU A 117 3.54 -15.48 11.14
CA GLU A 117 4.72 -14.65 10.86
C GLU A 117 5.60 -14.49 12.10
N LYS A 118 5.02 -14.35 13.31
CA LYS A 118 5.77 -14.32 14.57
C LYS A 118 6.56 -15.61 14.78
N CYS A 119 5.93 -16.78 14.64
CA CYS A 119 6.61 -18.07 14.74
C CYS A 119 7.74 -18.22 13.71
N LEU A 120 7.51 -17.81 12.47
CA LEU A 120 8.49 -17.87 11.40
C LEU A 120 9.70 -16.97 11.68
N VAL A 121 9.48 -15.76 12.22
CA VAL A 121 10.57 -14.85 12.64
C VAL A 121 11.39 -15.43 13.78
N LEU A 122 10.76 -16.08 14.76
CA LEU A 122 11.48 -16.75 15.86
C LEU A 122 12.34 -17.89 15.35
N TRP A 123 11.79 -18.74 14.48
CA TRP A 123 12.54 -19.81 13.83
C TRP A 123 13.71 -19.25 13.00
N LEU A 124 13.49 -18.18 12.23
CA LEU A 124 14.54 -17.56 11.42
C LEU A 124 15.68 -17.00 12.28
N ARG A 125 15.36 -16.39 13.43
CA ARG A 125 16.37 -15.92 14.39
C ARG A 125 17.22 -17.08 14.92
N ARG A 126 16.59 -18.19 15.27
CA ARG A 126 17.28 -19.41 15.72
C ARG A 126 18.17 -20.01 14.62
N ALA A 127 17.63 -20.18 13.41
CA ALA A 127 18.39 -20.71 12.29
C ALA A 127 19.63 -19.84 11.96
N ARG A 128 19.50 -18.52 12.08
CA ARG A 128 20.63 -17.59 11.93
C ARG A 128 21.65 -17.68 13.07
N SER A 129 21.22 -17.86 14.32
CA SER A 129 22.16 -18.08 15.43
C SER A 129 22.94 -19.39 15.29
N GLU A 130 22.36 -20.38 14.62
CA GLU A 130 23.00 -21.66 14.28
C GLU A 130 23.83 -21.56 12.97
N ASN A 131 23.97 -20.35 12.40
CA ASN A 131 24.69 -20.06 11.15
C ASN A 131 24.22 -20.88 9.94
N LEU A 132 22.94 -21.28 9.91
CA LEU A 132 22.36 -22.01 8.78
C LEU A 132 22.11 -21.08 7.58
N PRO A 133 22.47 -21.48 6.35
CA PRO A 133 22.18 -20.69 5.16
C PRO A 133 20.69 -20.77 4.82
N VAL A 134 19.92 -19.77 5.25
CA VAL A 134 18.47 -19.71 4.98
C VAL A 134 18.19 -19.00 3.66
N THR A 135 17.74 -19.76 2.68
CA THR A 135 17.30 -19.24 1.36
C THR A 135 15.77 -19.11 1.33
N GLY A 136 15.23 -18.25 0.46
CA GLY A 136 13.78 -18.02 0.31
C GLY A 136 12.92 -19.29 0.24
N PRO A 137 13.24 -20.32 -0.57
CA PRO A 137 12.46 -21.55 -0.65
C PRO A 137 12.37 -22.32 0.68
N ILE A 138 13.43 -22.28 1.50
CA ILE A 138 13.45 -22.93 2.81
C ILE A 138 12.47 -22.23 3.75
N ILE A 139 12.38 -20.90 3.67
CA ILE A 139 11.43 -20.10 4.45
C ILE A 139 9.99 -20.45 4.02
N CYS A 140 9.74 -20.59 2.72
CA CYS A 140 8.43 -21.00 2.20
C CYS A 140 8.03 -22.39 2.69
N ALA A 141 8.91 -23.39 2.56
CA ALA A 141 8.65 -24.74 3.06
C ALA A 141 8.38 -24.74 4.58
N LYS A 142 9.12 -23.93 5.36
CA LYS A 142 8.85 -23.80 6.79
C LYS A 142 7.52 -23.13 7.09
N ALA A 143 7.13 -22.13 6.30
CA ALA A 143 5.83 -21.48 6.45
C ALA A 143 4.68 -22.45 6.17
N GLU A 144 4.81 -23.32 5.16
CA GLU A 144 3.84 -24.38 4.85
C GLU A 144 3.74 -25.40 6.00
N GLU A 145 4.87 -25.83 6.55
CA GLU A 145 4.90 -26.71 7.74
C GLU A 145 4.16 -26.06 8.91
N LEU A 146 4.48 -24.79 9.23
CA LEU A 146 3.80 -24.06 10.30
C LEU A 146 2.30 -23.88 10.01
N LEU A 147 1.92 -23.54 8.78
CA LEU A 147 0.52 -23.45 8.38
C LEU A 147 -0.23 -24.76 8.63
N SER A 148 0.36 -25.91 8.27
CA SER A 148 -0.27 -27.21 8.51
C SER A 148 -0.49 -27.45 10.02
N ILE A 149 0.48 -27.11 10.87
CA ILE A 149 0.37 -27.19 12.33
C ILE A 149 -0.77 -26.28 12.85
N PHE A 150 -0.82 -25.02 12.40
CA PHE A 150 -1.87 -24.07 12.78
C PHE A 150 -3.26 -24.55 12.34
N THR A 151 -3.40 -25.10 11.12
CA THR A 151 -4.68 -25.64 10.64
C THR A 151 -5.14 -26.88 11.43
N CYS A 152 -4.21 -27.74 11.85
CA CYS A 152 -4.53 -28.92 12.66
C CYS A 152 -4.90 -28.55 14.12
N TRP A 153 -4.39 -27.42 14.62
CA TRP A 153 -4.79 -26.84 15.91
C TRP A 153 -6.20 -26.21 15.88
N CYS A 154 -6.60 -25.57 14.76
CA CYS A 154 -7.96 -25.04 14.61
C CYS A 154 -9.04 -26.15 14.56
N PHE A 155 -8.73 -27.33 14.01
CA PHE A 155 -9.69 -28.45 14.00
C PHE A 155 -9.84 -29.09 15.40
N ASN A 156 -8.82 -29.05 16.24
CA ASN A 156 -8.88 -29.61 17.61
C ASN A 156 -9.51 -28.66 18.64
N LEU A 157 -9.40 -27.32 18.48
CA LEU A 157 -10.03 -26.39 19.42
C LEU A 157 -11.54 -26.21 19.19
N ALA A 158 -12.03 -26.45 17.95
CA ALA A 158 -13.46 -26.45 17.66
C ALA A 158 -14.18 -27.72 18.15
N PHE A 159 -13.46 -28.80 18.46
CA PHE A 159 -14.05 -30.06 18.94
C PHE A 159 -14.13 -30.17 20.47
N ASN A 160 -13.29 -29.43 21.21
CA ASN A 160 -13.19 -29.56 22.67
C ASN A 160 -13.97 -28.49 23.47
N ILE A 161 -14.85 -27.71 22.83
CA ILE A 161 -15.83 -26.85 23.54
C ILE A 161 -17.23 -27.51 23.58
N PHE A 162 -17.49 -28.55 22.78
CA PHE A 162 -18.80 -29.20 22.71
C PHE A 162 -18.88 -30.61 23.33
N SER A 163 -17.85 -31.02 24.09
CA SER A 163 -17.82 -32.36 24.71
C SER A 163 -17.44 -32.34 26.20
N VAL A 164 -17.97 -31.38 26.96
CA VAL A 164 -18.15 -31.56 28.40
C VAL A 164 -19.63 -31.92 28.63
N PRO A 165 -20.01 -33.19 28.74
CA PRO A 165 -21.37 -33.54 29.11
C PRO A 165 -21.60 -33.14 30.56
N ALA A 166 -22.68 -32.39 30.76
CA ALA A 166 -23.25 -32.10 32.05
C ALA A 166 -23.54 -33.40 32.83
N LEU A 167 -22.81 -33.61 33.92
CA LEU A 167 -23.11 -34.49 35.05
C LEU A 167 -22.62 -33.68 36.26
N HIS A 168 -23.42 -33.22 37.22
CA HIS A 168 -24.55 -33.87 37.87
C HIS A 168 -25.53 -32.81 38.39
N THR A 169 -26.81 -33.04 38.17
CA THR A 169 -27.91 -32.49 38.95
C THR A 169 -27.88 -33.00 40.39
N LEU A 170 -28.26 -32.13 41.34
CA LEU A 170 -28.96 -32.41 42.60
C LEU A 170 -28.34 -33.43 43.59
N SER A 171 -27.97 -32.94 44.77
CA SER A 171 -28.50 -33.51 46.01
C SER A 171 -28.71 -32.40 47.05
N LYS A 172 -29.90 -32.38 47.62
CA LYS A 172 -30.16 -31.89 48.98
C LYS A 172 -29.41 -32.74 49.99
#